data_AF-A0A3R6XK89-F1
#
_entry.id   AF-A0A3R6XK89-F1
#
_cell.length_a   1.000
_cell.length_b   1.000
_cell.length_c   1.000
_cell.angle_alpha   90.00
_cell.angle_beta   90.00
_cell.angle_gamma   90.00
#
_symmetry.space_group_name_H-M   'P 1'
#
loop_
_entity.id
_entity.type
_entity.pdbx_description
1 polymer ?
#
loop_
_entity_poly.entity_id
_entity_poly.type
_entity_poly.pdbx_seq_one_letter_code
_entity_poly.pdbx_strand_id
1 'polypeptide(L)'
;VPIEGVAANTMTCVRFPKGISGPDLLPKVYARGVSLAGGLHKDIKTEYFRIGHMGPSTRRADHAIQTVAAIEAALIECGYAIPAPGQAVQGLKAALKGKIPLEAGGTKADCGCCIVPVKCQFLTLGIVALSFGVGYLLSGRRR
;
A
#
# COMPACT_ATOMS: atom_id res chain seq x y z
N VAL A 1 -16.00 -13.39 -9.91
CA VAL A 1 -15.54 -12.15 -10.60
C VAL A 1 -16.64 -11.11 -10.42
N PRO A 2 -16.33 -9.84 -10.10
CA PRO A 2 -17.37 -8.81 -9.96
C PRO A 2 -18.16 -8.65 -11.27
N ILE A 3 -19.42 -8.25 -11.16
CA ILE A 3 -20.30 -7.97 -12.31
C ILE A 3 -19.75 -6.74 -13.05
N GLU A 4 -19.75 -6.78 -14.38
CA GLU A 4 -19.32 -5.66 -15.22
C GLU A 4 -20.11 -4.38 -14.88
N GLY A 5 -19.41 -3.24 -14.81
CA GLY A 5 -20.01 -1.95 -14.44
C GLY A 5 -20.18 -1.69 -12.94
N VAL A 6 -19.99 -2.69 -12.07
CA VAL A 6 -20.13 -2.57 -10.60
C VAL A 6 -18.78 -2.66 -9.87
N ALA A 7 -17.68 -2.88 -10.61
CA ALA A 7 -16.35 -3.01 -10.05
C ALA A 7 -15.70 -1.63 -9.75
N ALA A 8 -14.97 -1.55 -8.63
CA ALA A 8 -14.17 -0.38 -8.29
C ALA A 8 -12.75 -0.48 -8.87
N ASN A 9 -12.29 0.59 -9.51
CA ASN A 9 -10.95 0.68 -10.11
C ASN A 9 -9.84 1.03 -9.12
N THR A 10 -10.16 1.34 -7.86
CA THR A 10 -9.20 1.83 -6.86
C THR A 10 -9.01 0.90 -5.66
N MET A 11 -9.88 -0.11 -5.52
CA MET A 11 -9.79 -1.07 -4.43
C MET A 11 -10.48 -2.38 -4.77
N THR A 12 -9.93 -3.48 -4.26
CA THR A 12 -10.54 -4.82 -4.35
C THR A 12 -10.88 -5.31 -2.95
N CYS A 13 -12.14 -5.71 -2.74
CA CYS A 13 -12.60 -6.29 -1.48
C CYS A 13 -12.68 -7.82 -1.62
N VAL A 14 -11.99 -8.54 -0.73
CA VAL A 14 -11.93 -10.01 -0.76
C VAL A 14 -12.44 -10.54 0.56
N ARG A 15 -13.41 -11.47 0.51
CA ARG A 15 -13.92 -12.15 1.71
C ARG A 15 -12.88 -13.10 2.26
N PHE A 16 -12.80 -13.22 3.58
CA PHE A 16 -11.96 -14.24 4.19
C PHE A 16 -12.48 -15.64 3.85
N PRO A 17 -11.59 -16.62 3.64
CA PRO A 17 -12.00 -18.00 3.52
C PRO A 17 -12.56 -18.52 4.85
N LYS A 18 -13.34 -19.61 4.79
CA LYS A 18 -13.91 -20.23 5.99
C LYS A 18 -12.80 -20.60 6.98
N GLY A 19 -12.98 -20.24 8.25
CA GLY A 19 -12.05 -20.57 9.33
C GLY A 19 -10.84 -19.63 9.48
N ILE A 20 -10.73 -18.58 8.66
CA ILE A 20 -9.66 -17.57 8.77
C ILE A 20 -10.32 -16.21 9.01
N SER A 21 -9.79 -15.45 9.97
CA SER A 21 -10.27 -14.12 10.29
C SER A 21 -9.22 -13.03 10.02
N GLY A 22 -9.66 -11.77 10.04
CA GLY A 22 -8.76 -10.61 9.89
C GLY A 22 -7.58 -10.61 10.86
N PRO A 23 -7.79 -10.83 12.18
CA PRO A 23 -6.71 -10.97 13.16
C PRO A 23 -5.70 -12.09 12.83
N ASP A 24 -6.11 -13.13 12.12
CA ASP A 24 -5.20 -14.23 11.77
C ASP A 24 -4.35 -13.88 10.54
N LEU A 25 -4.97 -13.30 9.51
CA LEU A 25 -4.34 -13.10 8.20
C LEU A 25 -3.56 -11.79 8.10
N LEU A 26 -4.14 -10.67 8.56
CA LEU A 26 -3.58 -9.33 8.32
C LEU A 26 -2.19 -9.13 8.95
N PRO A 27 -1.92 -9.57 10.19
CA PRO A 27 -0.58 -9.44 10.78
C PRO A 27 0.48 -10.25 10.02
N LYS A 28 0.11 -11.42 9.48
CA LYS A 28 1.03 -12.28 8.70
C LYS A 28 1.38 -11.66 7.34
N VAL A 29 0.40 -11.01 6.70
CA VAL A 29 0.66 -10.22 5.48
C VAL A 29 1.53 -9.01 5.79
N TYR A 30 1.27 -8.31 6.89
CA TYR A 30 2.08 -7.18 7.35
C TYR A 30 3.53 -7.56 7.66
N ALA A 31 3.75 -8.71 8.28
CA ALA A 31 5.09 -9.26 8.53
C ALA A 31 5.90 -9.50 7.24
N ARG A 32 5.24 -9.56 6.08
CA ARG A 32 5.87 -9.69 4.75
C ARG A 32 6.03 -8.35 4.02
N GLY A 33 5.87 -7.23 4.75
CA GLY A 33 6.05 -5.88 4.22
C GLY A 33 4.87 -5.33 3.44
N VAL A 34 3.69 -5.98 3.50
CA VAL A 34 2.47 -5.53 2.81
C VAL A 34 1.41 -5.14 3.82
N SER A 35 0.95 -3.89 3.77
CA SER A 35 -0.15 -3.42 4.62
C SER A 35 -1.48 -3.51 3.88
N LEU A 36 -2.42 -4.26 4.44
CA LEU A 36 -3.80 -4.38 3.95
C LEU A 36 -4.79 -3.87 5.01
N ALA A 37 -5.90 -3.32 4.56
CA ALA A 37 -6.92 -2.82 5.46
C ALA A 37 -8.01 -3.87 5.71
N GLY A 38 -8.51 -3.97 6.94
CA GLY A 38 -9.72 -4.73 7.25
C GLY A 38 -11.00 -4.10 6.65
N GLY A 39 -12.12 -4.79 6.78
CA GLY A 39 -13.43 -4.30 6.34
C GLY A 39 -13.90 -3.05 7.09
N LEU A 40 -14.74 -2.25 6.43
CA LEU A 40 -15.28 -0.99 6.95
C LEU A 40 -16.82 -0.96 6.98
N HIS A 41 -17.48 -1.80 6.19
CA HIS A 41 -18.94 -1.85 6.12
C HIS A 41 -19.52 -2.28 7.47
N LYS A 42 -20.45 -1.50 8.03
CA LYS A 42 -21.01 -1.68 9.38
C LYS A 42 -21.43 -3.13 9.68
N ASP A 43 -22.08 -3.79 8.73
CA ASP A 43 -22.70 -5.10 8.94
C ASP A 43 -21.74 -6.28 8.69
N ILE A 44 -20.67 -6.09 7.91
CA ILE A 44 -19.80 -7.19 7.44
C ILE A 44 -18.30 -6.90 7.62
N LYS A 45 -17.93 -5.94 8.48
CA LYS A 45 -16.53 -5.46 8.65
C LYS A 45 -15.50 -6.57 8.96
N THR A 46 -15.93 -7.68 9.56
CA THR A 46 -15.07 -8.82 9.93
C THR A 46 -14.99 -9.90 8.86
N GLU A 47 -15.79 -9.81 7.79
CA GLU A 47 -15.91 -10.86 6.77
C GLU A 47 -14.97 -10.67 5.58
N TYR A 48 -14.34 -9.50 5.45
CA TYR A 48 -13.52 -9.16 4.30
C TYR A 48 -12.36 -8.23 4.65
N PHE A 49 -11.39 -8.19 3.75
CA PHE A 49 -10.29 -7.23 3.74
C PHE A 49 -10.22 -6.50 2.39
N ARG A 50 -9.42 -5.45 2.34
CA ARG A 50 -9.33 -4.51 1.23
C ARG A 50 -7.90 -4.39 0.74
N ILE A 51 -7.74 -4.56 -0.56
CA ILE A 51 -6.49 -4.33 -1.30
C ILE A 51 -6.66 -3.00 -2.03
N GLY A 52 -5.95 -1.97 -1.56
CA GLY A 52 -5.95 -0.65 -2.19
C GLY A 52 -5.01 -0.62 -3.39
N HIS A 53 -5.49 -0.12 -4.52
CA HIS A 53 -4.67 0.17 -5.69
C HIS A 53 -4.90 1.62 -6.11
N MET A 54 -4.32 2.54 -5.32
CA MET A 54 -4.45 3.99 -5.49
C MET A 54 -3.08 4.65 -5.52
N GLY A 55 -2.94 5.72 -6.29
CA GLY A 55 -1.70 6.50 -6.33
C GLY A 55 -0.51 5.66 -6.81
N PRO A 56 0.64 5.68 -6.11
CA PRO A 56 1.87 5.02 -6.56
C PRO A 56 1.72 3.51 -6.84
N SER A 57 0.84 2.81 -6.12
CA SER A 57 0.64 1.37 -6.30
C SER A 57 0.01 1.00 -7.65
N THR A 58 -0.59 1.96 -8.35
CA THR A 58 -1.21 1.73 -9.68
C THR A 58 -0.22 1.74 -10.83
N ARG A 59 0.99 2.24 -10.61
CA ARG A 59 2.02 2.39 -11.65
C ARG A 59 3.17 1.39 -11.51
N ARG A 60 3.05 0.49 -10.54
CA ARG A 60 4.12 -0.37 -10.05
C ARG A 60 3.62 -1.80 -9.96
N ALA A 61 3.95 -2.61 -10.96
CA ALA A 61 3.53 -4.00 -11.01
C ALA A 61 4.13 -4.83 -9.87
N ASP A 62 5.31 -4.45 -9.38
CA ASP A 62 5.98 -5.07 -8.24
C ASP A 62 5.12 -5.02 -6.97
N HIS A 63 4.41 -3.92 -6.70
CA HIS A 63 3.51 -3.83 -5.56
C HIS A 63 2.35 -4.82 -5.64
N ALA A 64 1.75 -4.98 -6.82
CA ALA A 64 0.68 -5.95 -7.02
C ALA A 64 1.19 -7.40 -6.87
N ILE A 65 2.37 -7.69 -7.44
CA ILE A 65 3.02 -9.01 -7.36
C ILE A 65 3.38 -9.36 -5.91
N GLN A 66 4.01 -8.44 -5.17
CA GLN A 66 4.37 -8.62 -3.76
C GLN A 66 3.13 -8.80 -2.89
N THR A 67 2.06 -8.04 -3.16
CA THR A 67 0.80 -8.16 -2.42
C THR A 67 0.18 -9.54 -2.60
N VAL A 68 0.08 -10.04 -3.83
CA VAL A 68 -0.48 -11.37 -4.10
C VAL A 68 0.38 -12.48 -3.50
N ALA A 69 1.71 -12.39 -3.62
CA ALA A 69 2.63 -13.34 -3.01
C ALA A 69 2.52 -13.36 -1.48
N ALA A 70 2.41 -12.19 -0.85
CA ALA A 70 2.27 -12.08 0.60
C ALA A 70 0.94 -12.66 1.10
N ILE A 71 -0.17 -12.41 0.39
CA ILE A 71 -1.49 -12.98 0.70
C ILE A 71 -1.45 -14.51 0.60
N GLU A 72 -0.89 -15.04 -0.50
CA GLU A 72 -0.77 -16.49 -0.71
C GLU A 72 0.02 -17.16 0.41
N ALA A 73 1.20 -16.62 0.72
CA ALA A 73 2.04 -17.16 1.80
C ALA A 73 1.39 -17.03 3.19
N ALA A 74 0.65 -15.96 3.46
CA ALA A 74 -0.05 -15.77 4.72
C ALA A 74 -1.28 -16.70 4.85
N LEU A 75 -1.97 -16.99 3.75
CA LEU A 75 -3.07 -17.96 3.71
C LEU A 75 -2.58 -19.38 4.01
N ILE A 76 -1.45 -19.79 3.40
CA ILE A 76 -0.82 -21.09 3.69
C ILE A 76 -0.44 -21.18 5.17
N GLU A 77 0.15 -20.13 5.73
CA GLU A 77 0.52 -20.08 7.15
C GLU A 77 -0.71 -20.12 8.09
N CYS A 78 -1.87 -19.63 7.64
CA CYS A 78 -3.14 -19.79 8.36
C CYS A 78 -3.76 -21.19 8.20
N GLY A 79 -3.11 -22.11 7.51
CA GLY A 79 -3.61 -23.47 7.28
C GLY A 79 -4.64 -23.58 6.14
N TYR A 80 -4.75 -22.56 5.27
CA TYR A 80 -5.62 -22.64 4.10
C TYR A 80 -4.99 -23.53 3.02
N ALA A 81 -5.73 -24.57 2.60
CA ALA A 81 -5.30 -25.43 1.51
C ALA A 81 -5.46 -24.71 0.17
N ILE A 82 -4.33 -24.27 -0.40
CA ILE A 82 -4.30 -23.69 -1.75
C ILE A 82 -4.11 -24.84 -2.76
N PRO A 83 -5.04 -25.04 -3.71
CA PRO A 83 -4.97 -26.14 -4.67
C PRO A 83 -3.70 -26.14 -5.53
N ALA A 84 -3.15 -24.96 -5.84
CA ALA A 84 -1.94 -24.83 -6.62
C ALA A 84 -1.10 -23.61 -6.17
N PRO A 85 -0.20 -23.80 -5.19
CA PRO A 85 0.66 -22.74 -4.69
C PRO A 85 1.57 -22.17 -5.79
N GLY A 86 1.76 -20.85 -5.80
CA GLY A 86 2.61 -20.11 -6.74
C GLY A 86 1.94 -19.75 -8.06
N GLN A 87 0.74 -20.27 -8.35
CA GLN A 87 0.01 -19.93 -9.58
C GLN A 87 -0.59 -18.52 -9.55
N ALA A 88 -0.92 -17.99 -8.37
CA ALA A 88 -1.57 -16.69 -8.23
C ALA A 88 -0.72 -15.55 -8.80
N VAL A 89 0.59 -15.56 -8.52
CA VAL A 89 1.54 -14.59 -9.05
C VAL A 89 1.71 -14.73 -10.56
N GLN A 90 1.74 -15.96 -11.08
CA GLN A 90 1.88 -16.19 -12.52
C GLN A 90 0.66 -15.72 -13.29
N GLY A 91 -0.55 -16.00 -12.77
CA GLY A 91 -1.80 -15.50 -13.32
C GLY A 91 -1.85 -13.97 -13.34
N LEU A 92 -1.39 -13.32 -12.26
CA LEU A 92 -1.30 -11.87 -12.19
C LEU A 92 -0.31 -11.30 -13.22
N LYS A 93 0.90 -11.87 -13.32
CA LYS A 93 1.91 -11.44 -14.29
C LYS A 93 1.40 -11.57 -15.73
N ALA A 94 0.71 -12.67 -16.05
CA ALA A 94 0.10 -12.85 -17.36
C ALA A 94 -0.98 -11.79 -17.64
N ALA A 95 -1.82 -11.46 -16.66
CA ALA A 95 -2.88 -10.45 -16.80
C ALA A 95 -2.35 -9.01 -16.93
N LEU A 96 -1.19 -8.71 -16.32
CA LEU A 96 -0.55 -7.40 -16.32
C LEU A 96 0.41 -7.20 -17.51
N LYS A 97 0.85 -8.28 -18.17
CA LYS A 97 1.77 -8.23 -19.31
C LYS A 97 1.22 -7.31 -20.40
N GLY A 98 2.00 -6.27 -20.74
CA GLY A 98 1.63 -5.28 -21.76
C GLY A 98 0.69 -4.17 -21.31
N LYS A 99 0.16 -4.21 -20.07
CA LYS A 99 -0.71 -3.15 -19.51
C LYS A 99 0.02 -2.20 -18.56
N ILE A 100 1.01 -2.71 -17.84
CA ILE A 100 1.83 -1.97 -16.88
C ILE A 100 3.28 -2.41 -17.09
N PRO A 101 4.27 -1.52 -17.06
CA PRO A 101 5.68 -1.91 -17.05
C PRO A 101 5.91 -2.89 -15.88
N LEU A 102 6.30 -4.14 -16.23
CA LEU A 102 6.55 -5.21 -15.27
C LEU A 102 7.98 -5.18 -14.71
N GLU A 103 8.82 -4.30 -15.24
CA GLU A 103 10.16 -4.08 -14.71
C GLU A 103 10.04 -3.74 -13.24
N ALA A 104 10.84 -4.42 -12.42
CA ALA A 104 11.13 -3.90 -11.10
C ALA A 104 11.63 -2.48 -11.35
N GLY A 105 10.85 -1.48 -10.94
CA GLY A 105 11.40 -0.21 -10.56
C GLY A 105 12.31 -0.48 -9.36
N GLY A 106 13.44 -1.15 -9.63
CA GLY A 106 14.66 -1.02 -8.87
C GLY A 106 14.82 0.47 -8.80
N THR A 107 14.49 0.98 -7.65
CA THR A 107 14.90 2.31 -7.30
C THR A 107 16.43 2.24 -7.40
N LYS A 108 16.98 2.75 -8.51
CA LYS A 108 17.93 3.84 -8.32
C LYS A 108 17.29 4.70 -7.26
N ALA A 109 17.98 4.86 -6.14
CA ALA A 109 17.51 5.37 -4.86
C ALA A 109 16.87 6.78 -4.95
N ASP A 110 15.75 6.87 -5.67
CA ASP A 110 15.05 8.08 -6.09
C ASP A 110 13.53 7.91 -5.87
N CYS A 111 13.10 6.85 -5.17
CA CYS A 111 11.73 6.79 -4.65
C CYS A 111 11.67 7.58 -3.34
N GLY A 112 11.47 8.89 -3.47
CA GLY A 112 10.19 9.51 -3.13
C GLY A 112 9.65 9.40 -1.70
N CYS A 113 10.38 8.83 -0.74
CA CYS A 113 10.13 9.03 0.70
C CYS A 113 10.82 10.33 1.13
N CYS A 114 10.28 11.45 0.68
CA CYS A 114 10.46 12.78 1.29
C CYS A 114 11.88 13.22 1.68
N ILE A 115 12.89 13.03 0.82
CA ILE A 115 14.03 13.97 0.79
C ILE A 115 13.74 14.92 -0.36
N VAL A 116 13.00 15.99 -0.05
CA VAL A 116 12.99 17.19 -0.88
C VAL A 116 14.43 17.49 -1.32
N PRO A 117 14.68 17.87 -2.59
CA PRO A 117 16.04 18.13 -3.06
C PRO A 117 16.74 19.06 -2.08
N VAL A 118 18.03 18.88 -1.84
CA VAL A 118 18.79 19.58 -0.78
C VAL A 118 18.54 21.11 -0.79
N LYS A 119 18.35 21.69 -1.98
CA LYS A 119 17.94 23.10 -2.16
C LYS A 119 16.59 23.44 -1.51
N CYS A 120 15.58 22.59 -1.64
CA CYS A 120 14.29 22.73 -0.99
C CYS A 120 14.34 22.46 0.53
N GLN A 121 15.23 21.57 1.01
CA GLN A 121 15.46 21.39 2.45
C GLN A 121 16.01 22.66 3.10
N PHE A 122 17.04 23.26 2.51
CA PHE A 122 17.60 24.52 3.00
C PHE A 122 16.61 25.68 2.92
N LEU A 123 15.80 25.75 1.86
CA LEU A 123 14.74 26.76 1.75
C LEU A 123 13.70 26.61 2.88
N THR A 124 13.28 25.38 3.17
CA THR A 124 12.26 25.11 4.20
C THR A 124 12.80 25.45 5.60
N LEU A 125 14.03 25.04 5.91
CA LEU A 125 14.70 25.38 7.16
C LEU A 125 14.91 26.90 7.30
N GLY A 126 15.29 27.58 6.22
CA GLY A 126 15.45 29.03 6.19
C GLY A 126 14.14 29.78 6.47
N ILE A 127 13.03 29.36 5.85
CA ILE A 127 11.71 29.96 6.09
C ILE A 127 11.27 29.77 7.54
N VAL A 128 11.48 28.59 8.11
CA VAL A 128 11.15 28.31 9.52
C VAL A 128 11.98 29.20 10.45
N ALA A 129 13.30 29.24 10.28
CA ALA A 129 14.19 30.07 11.10
C ALA A 129 13.82 31.56 11.02
N LEU A 130 13.51 32.06 9.83
CA LEU A 130 13.11 33.45 9.63
C LEU A 130 11.76 33.75 10.29
N SER A 131 10.81 32.82 10.24
CA SER A 131 9.50 32.96 10.90
C SER A 131 9.64 33.05 12.43
N PHE A 132 10.46 32.19 13.02
CA PHE A 132 10.75 32.25 14.46
C PHE A 132 11.54 33.50 14.84
N GLY A 133 12.53 33.90 14.05
CA GLY A 133 13.32 35.11 14.27
C GLY A 133 12.48 36.38 14.22
N VAL A 134 11.61 36.52 13.22
CA VAL A 134 10.66 37.65 13.12
C VAL A 134 9.69 37.64 14.29
N GLY A 135 9.17 36.47 14.68
CA GLY A 135 8.30 36.34 15.86
C GLY A 135 8.98 36.80 17.16
N TYR A 136 10.23 36.39 17.38
CA TYR A 136 11.02 36.82 18.54
C TYR A 136 11.25 38.35 18.56
N LEU A 137 11.59 38.93 17.41
CA LEU A 137 11.88 40.35 17.27
C LEU A 137 10.62 41.22 17.47
N LEU A 138 9.47 40.76 16.96
CA LEU A 138 8.18 41.40 17.20
C LEU A 138 7.75 41.29 18.67
N SER A 139 8.03 40.16 19.34
CA SER A 139 7.77 40.00 20.77
C SER A 139 8.63 40.92 21.64
N GLY A 140 9.88 41.16 21.25
CA GLY A 140 10.79 42.07 21.97
C GLY A 140 10.42 43.55 21.84
N ARG A 141 9.83 43.96 20.71
CA ARG A 141 9.39 45.34 20.44
C ARG A 141 8.07 45.75 21.10
N ARG A 142 7.32 44.79 21.66
CA ARG A 142 6.03 45.01 22.35
C ARG A 142 6.16 45.12 23.87
N ARG A 143 7.38 45.05 24.41
CA ARG A 143 7.71 45.49 25.76
C ARG A 143 8.31 46.88 25.69
#